data_AF-A0A2H3CK05-F1
#
_entry.id   AF-A0A2H3CK05-F1
#
_cell.length_a   1.000
_cell.length_b   1.000
_cell.length_c   1.000
_cell.angle_alpha   90.00
_cell.angle_beta   90.00
_cell.angle_gamma   90.00
#
_symmetry.space_group_name_H-M   'P 1'
#
loop_
_entity.id
_entity.type
_entity.pdbx_description
1 polymer ?
#
loop_
_entity_poly.entity_id
_entity_poly.type
_entity_poly.pdbx_seq_one_letter_code
_entity_poly.pdbx_strand_id
1 'polypeptide(L)'
;IYAVLQCKPQLCHLSPLLVSFYTGALETWERFTFEFLAGGAIDTATTEQIESAWMESTNDLNEDAFGNWQQAACIQPNMSLNYFNTLQMYKKNGASSYLKSLTSEEHKALWKLVCDQDISG
;
A
#
# COMPACT_ATOMS: atom_id res chain seq x y z
N ILE A 1 24.67 7.49 -14.32
CA ILE A 1 25.90 7.19 -13.54
C ILE A 1 27.11 7.99 -14.04
N TYR A 2 27.41 8.02 -15.35
CA TYR A 2 28.59 8.76 -15.87
C TYR A 2 28.54 10.29 -15.68
N ALA A 3 27.40 10.95 -15.89
CA ALA A 3 27.31 12.42 -15.80
C ALA A 3 27.65 12.97 -14.40
N VAL A 4 27.17 12.32 -13.34
CA VAL A 4 27.45 12.74 -11.95
C VAL A 4 28.93 12.62 -11.60
N LEU A 5 29.60 11.58 -12.09
CA LEU A 5 31.04 11.39 -11.89
C LEU A 5 31.87 12.43 -12.64
N GLN A 6 31.46 12.82 -13.84
CA GLN A 6 32.11 13.86 -14.63
C GLN A 6 31.94 15.26 -14.00
N CYS A 7 30.80 15.52 -13.37
CA CYS A 7 30.52 16.77 -12.65
C CYS A 7 31.05 16.78 -11.22
N LYS A 8 31.56 15.66 -10.69
CA LYS A 8 32.10 15.56 -9.32
C LYS A 8 33.05 16.71 -8.92
N PRO A 9 33.98 17.18 -9.79
CA PRO A 9 34.86 18.30 -9.44
C PRO A 9 34.12 19.62 -9.18
N GLN A 10 32.93 19.80 -9.77
CA GLN A 10 32.09 21.00 -9.64
C GLN A 10 31.05 20.86 -8.50
N LEU A 11 30.89 19.65 -7.96
CA LEU A 11 29.92 19.33 -6.91
C LEU A 11 30.65 19.12 -5.58
N CYS A 12 31.22 20.19 -5.03
CA CYS A 12 32.00 20.18 -3.80
C CYS A 12 31.27 19.55 -2.59
N HIS A 13 29.94 19.61 -2.57
CA HIS A 13 29.11 19.03 -1.50
C HIS A 13 28.59 17.62 -1.77
N LEU A 14 28.84 17.04 -2.95
CA LEU A 14 28.32 15.71 -3.30
C LEU A 14 28.80 14.64 -2.32
N SER A 15 30.09 14.66 -1.97
CA SER A 15 30.67 13.68 -1.04
C SER A 15 30.12 13.81 0.39
N PRO A 16 30.13 15.00 1.03
CA PRO A 16 29.56 15.14 2.37
C PRO A 16 28.05 14.89 2.42
N LEU A 17 27.27 15.28 1.39
CA LEU A 17 25.84 14.98 1.33
C LEU A 17 25.57 13.47 1.24
N LEU A 18 26.35 12.75 0.42
CA LEU A 18 26.22 11.30 0.29
C LEU A 18 26.55 10.59 1.62
N VAL A 19 27.58 11.05 2.33
CA VAL A 19 27.91 10.52 3.67
C VAL A 19 26.75 10.77 4.63
N SER A 20 26.23 12.00 4.72
CA SER A 20 25.10 12.31 5.59
C SER A 20 23.86 11.48 5.25
N PHE A 21 23.58 11.27 3.96
CA PHE A 21 22.49 10.41 3.51
C PHE A 21 22.69 8.97 4.01
N TYR A 22 23.86 8.38 3.81
CA TYR A 22 24.12 7.01 4.27
C TYR A 22 24.11 6.87 5.79
N THR A 23 24.58 7.88 6.53
CA THR A 23 24.50 7.87 8.00
C THR A 23 23.05 7.83 8.48
N GLY A 24 22.17 8.66 7.90
CA GLY A 24 20.73 8.64 8.26
C GLY A 24 20.02 7.38 7.78
N ALA A 25 20.38 6.88 6.60
CA ALA A 25 19.84 5.63 6.08
C ALA A 25 20.24 4.44 6.97
N LEU A 26 21.48 4.40 7.47
CA LEU A 26 21.99 3.32 8.31
C LEU A 26 21.11 3.09 9.55
N GLU A 27 20.75 4.16 10.27
CA GLU A 27 19.87 4.07 11.44
C GLU A 27 18.53 3.39 11.09
N THR A 28 17.98 3.76 9.93
CA THR A 28 16.72 3.19 9.44
C THR A 28 16.89 1.72 9.03
N TRP A 29 18.00 1.38 8.38
CA TRP A 29 18.33 0.00 8.02
C TRP A 29 18.54 -0.88 9.24
N GLU A 30 19.24 -0.41 10.27
CA GLU A 30 19.42 -1.14 11.53
C GLU A 30 18.08 -1.46 12.18
N ARG A 31 17.17 -0.48 12.24
CA ARG A 31 15.81 -0.70 12.77
C ARG A 31 15.00 -1.68 11.93
N PHE A 32 15.03 -1.56 10.59
CA PHE A 32 14.28 -2.47 9.71
C PHE A 32 14.85 -3.88 9.69
N THR A 33 16.16 -4.04 9.82
CA THR A 33 16.79 -5.36 9.78
C THR A 33 16.78 -6.08 11.13
N PHE A 34 16.42 -5.37 12.21
CA PHE A 34 16.35 -5.94 13.56
C PHE A 34 15.43 -7.16 13.65
N GLU A 35 14.31 -7.16 12.91
CA GLU A 35 13.35 -8.27 12.91
C GLU A 35 13.92 -9.56 12.30
N PHE A 36 15.00 -9.47 11.52
CA PHE A 36 15.69 -10.58 10.87
C PHE A 36 16.88 -11.12 11.68
N LEU A 37 17.21 -10.52 12.83
CA LEU A 37 18.25 -11.05 13.70
C LEU A 37 17.87 -12.44 14.23
N ALA A 38 18.86 -13.24 14.61
CA ALA A 38 18.61 -14.50 15.30
C ALA A 38 17.85 -14.25 16.61
N GLY A 39 16.75 -14.97 16.83
CA GLY A 39 15.79 -14.72 17.90
C GLY A 39 14.83 -13.54 17.65
N GLY A 40 14.90 -12.91 16.48
CA GLY A 40 14.03 -11.83 16.03
C GLY A 40 12.64 -12.32 15.61
N ALA A 41 11.75 -11.38 15.29
CA ALA A 41 10.36 -11.70 14.98
C ALA A 41 10.20 -12.61 13.76
N ILE A 42 11.05 -12.44 12.74
CA ILE A 42 11.02 -13.30 11.53
C ILE A 42 11.65 -14.66 11.80
N ASP A 43 12.77 -14.71 12.54
CA ASP A 43 13.46 -15.96 12.89
C ASP A 43 12.62 -16.86 13.81
N THR A 44 11.78 -16.25 14.65
CA THR A 44 10.89 -16.96 15.59
C THR A 44 9.47 -17.16 15.06
N ALA A 45 9.17 -16.69 13.85
CA ALA A 45 7.84 -16.83 13.26
C ALA A 45 7.55 -18.29 12.90
N THR A 46 6.35 -18.75 13.26
CA THR A 46 5.82 -20.05 12.80
C THR A 46 5.49 -20.02 11.32
N THR A 47 5.41 -21.19 10.70
CA THR A 47 5.01 -21.31 9.28
C THR A 47 3.64 -20.69 9.06
N GLU A 48 2.69 -20.91 9.97
CA GLU A 48 1.34 -20.35 9.89
C GLU A 48 1.35 -18.80 9.96
N GLN A 49 2.22 -18.22 10.79
CA GLN A 49 2.37 -16.77 10.87
C GLN A 49 2.96 -16.19 9.58
N ILE A 50 3.99 -16.83 9.01
CA ILE A 50 4.60 -16.42 7.75
C ILE A 50 3.57 -16.51 6.61
N GLU A 51 2.80 -17.59 6.55
CA GLU A 51 1.73 -17.76 5.55
C GLU A 51 0.61 -16.72 5.73
N SER A 52 0.25 -16.38 6.96
CA SER A 52 -0.75 -15.34 7.22
C SER A 52 -0.25 -13.92 6.87
N ALA A 53 1.06 -13.72 6.95
CA ALA A 53 1.74 -12.46 6.61
C ALA A 53 2.22 -12.44 5.15
N TRP A 54 1.65 -13.28 4.29
CA TRP A 54 2.01 -13.34 2.89
C TRP A 54 1.85 -11.96 2.24
N MET A 55 2.96 -11.46 1.71
CA MET A 55 3.03 -10.27 0.86
C MET A 55 3.67 -10.66 -0.46
N GLU A 56 3.32 -9.95 -1.54
CA GLU A 56 4.02 -10.13 -2.80
C GLU A 56 5.51 -9.80 -2.65
N SER A 57 6.36 -10.44 -3.45
CA SER A 57 7.81 -10.24 -3.39
C SER A 57 8.24 -8.80 -3.66
N THR A 58 7.38 -8.04 -4.33
CA THR A 58 7.53 -6.61 -4.56
C THR A 58 6.32 -5.88 -3.99
N ASN A 59 6.54 -4.66 -3.51
CA ASN A 59 5.48 -3.80 -3.01
C ASN A 59 4.69 -3.13 -4.15
N ASP A 60 4.85 -3.60 -5.39
CA ASP A 60 4.37 -2.92 -6.61
C ASP A 60 2.86 -2.70 -6.59
N LEU A 61 2.07 -3.68 -6.11
CA LEU A 61 0.62 -3.52 -5.99
C LEU A 61 0.19 -2.47 -4.96
N ASN A 62 0.94 -2.37 -3.85
CA ASN A 62 0.68 -1.36 -2.84
C ASN A 62 1.15 0.02 -3.30
N GLU A 63 2.29 0.10 -4.00
CA GLU A 63 2.79 1.33 -4.62
C GLU A 63 1.84 1.84 -5.70
N ASP A 64 1.32 0.96 -6.55
CA ASP A 64 0.29 1.29 -7.53
C ASP A 64 -1.00 1.76 -6.85
N ALA A 65 -1.47 1.06 -5.82
CA ALA A 65 -2.65 1.50 -5.05
C ALA A 65 -2.44 2.88 -4.40
N PHE A 66 -1.25 3.13 -3.86
CA PHE A 66 -0.89 4.40 -3.27
C PHE A 66 -0.79 5.52 -4.31
N GLY A 67 -0.15 5.27 -5.45
CA GLY A 67 -0.07 6.21 -6.56
C GLY A 67 -1.47 6.56 -7.11
N ASN A 68 -2.34 5.57 -7.24
CA ASN A 68 -3.74 5.77 -7.64
C ASN A 68 -4.51 6.63 -6.62
N TRP A 69 -4.28 6.42 -5.32
CA TRP A 69 -4.86 7.27 -4.28
C TRP A 69 -4.33 8.71 -4.38
N GLN A 70 -3.02 8.91 -4.49
CA GLN A 70 -2.43 10.24 -4.60
C GLN A 70 -3.00 11.00 -5.81
N GLN A 71 -3.08 10.34 -6.97
CA GLN A 71 -3.67 10.95 -8.16
C GLN A 71 -5.16 11.29 -7.95
N ALA A 72 -5.93 10.39 -7.34
CA ALA A 72 -7.35 10.64 -7.05
C ALA A 72 -7.53 11.81 -6.06
N ALA A 73 -6.70 11.91 -5.03
CA ALA A 73 -6.72 13.01 -4.07
C ALA A 73 -6.35 14.35 -4.74
N CYS A 74 -5.44 14.35 -5.73
CA CYS A 74 -5.12 15.55 -6.50
C CYS A 74 -6.29 16.00 -7.39
N ILE A 75 -6.95 15.07 -8.08
CA ILE A 75 -8.05 15.41 -9.01
C ILE A 75 -9.35 15.70 -8.25
N GLN A 76 -9.58 15.02 -7.13
CA GLN A 76 -10.80 15.08 -6.31
C GLN A 76 -10.43 15.25 -4.84
N PRO A 77 -9.98 16.44 -4.41
CA PRO A 77 -9.48 16.67 -3.05
C PRO A 77 -10.56 16.55 -1.96
N ASN A 78 -11.84 16.69 -2.32
CA ASN A 78 -12.96 16.48 -1.40
C ASN A 78 -13.35 15.00 -1.26
N MET A 79 -12.70 14.08 -1.98
CA MET A 79 -12.96 12.64 -1.86
C MET A 79 -12.40 12.13 -0.52
N SER A 80 -13.24 11.45 0.27
CA SER A 80 -12.77 10.77 1.47
C SER A 80 -12.05 9.47 1.12
N LEU A 81 -11.06 9.09 1.94
CA LEU A 81 -10.36 7.82 1.80
C LEU A 81 -11.32 6.62 1.85
N ASN A 82 -12.35 6.68 2.70
CA ASN A 82 -13.34 5.61 2.79
C ASN A 82 -14.11 5.45 1.46
N TYR A 83 -14.53 6.56 0.85
CA TYR A 83 -15.21 6.50 -0.44
C TYR A 83 -14.30 5.96 -1.55
N PHE A 84 -13.03 6.40 -1.58
CA PHE A 84 -12.04 5.86 -2.52
C PHE A 84 -11.87 4.34 -2.35
N ASN A 85 -11.68 3.87 -1.12
CA ASN A 85 -11.52 2.45 -0.82
C ASN A 85 -12.74 1.64 -1.26
N THR A 86 -13.96 2.14 -0.99
CA THR A 86 -15.20 1.51 -1.45
C THR A 86 -15.27 1.42 -2.97
N LEU A 87 -14.87 2.47 -3.70
CA LEU A 87 -14.84 2.45 -5.16
C LEU A 87 -13.81 1.46 -5.71
N GLN A 88 -12.63 1.37 -5.08
CA GLN A 88 -11.61 0.40 -5.48
C GLN A 88 -12.06 -1.03 -5.22
N MET A 89 -12.67 -1.31 -4.08
CA MET A 89 -13.27 -2.62 -3.77
C MET A 89 -14.38 -2.97 -4.77
N TYR A 90 -15.27 -2.02 -5.08
CA TYR A 90 -16.34 -2.22 -6.05
C TYR A 90 -15.81 -2.64 -7.43
N LYS A 91 -14.69 -2.04 -7.87
CA LYS A 91 -14.01 -2.38 -9.13
C LYS A 91 -13.28 -3.72 -9.05
N LYS A 92 -12.42 -3.92 -8.04
CA LYS A 92 -11.57 -5.11 -7.91
C LYS A 92 -12.38 -6.39 -7.66
N ASN A 93 -13.45 -6.31 -6.85
CA ASN A 93 -14.25 -7.47 -6.49
C ASN A 93 -15.28 -7.85 -7.58
N GLY A 94 -15.32 -7.13 -8.70
CA GLY A 94 -16.31 -7.38 -9.76
C GLY A 94 -17.75 -7.14 -9.30
N ALA A 95 -17.95 -6.32 -8.27
CA ALA A 95 -19.27 -6.08 -7.68
C ALA A 95 -20.27 -5.53 -8.71
N SER A 96 -19.79 -4.77 -9.72
CA SER A 96 -20.65 -4.33 -10.83
C SER A 96 -21.21 -5.49 -11.65
N SER A 97 -20.39 -6.49 -11.95
CA SER A 97 -20.81 -7.66 -12.73
C SER A 97 -21.80 -8.50 -11.94
N TYR A 98 -21.54 -8.68 -10.63
CA TYR A 98 -22.45 -9.35 -9.71
C TYR A 98 -23.80 -8.63 -9.62
N LEU A 99 -23.81 -7.31 -9.41
CA LEU A 99 -25.06 -6.55 -9.37
C LEU A 99 -25.84 -6.64 -10.68
N LYS A 100 -25.16 -6.70 -11.83
CA LYS A 100 -25.82 -6.85 -13.14
C LYS A 100 -26.40 -8.24 -13.37
N SER A 101 -25.88 -9.28 -12.72
CA SER A 101 -26.39 -10.65 -12.86
C SER A 101 -27.62 -10.95 -12.00
N LEU A 102 -27.87 -10.14 -10.96
CA LEU A 102 -28.98 -10.36 -10.05
C LEU A 102 -30.34 -10.02 -10.68
N THR A 103 -31.38 -10.74 -10.28
CA THR A 103 -32.77 -10.43 -10.66
C THR A 103 -33.34 -9.27 -9.85
N SER A 104 -34.48 -8.74 -10.30
CA SER A 104 -35.18 -7.66 -9.59
C SER A 104 -35.61 -8.03 -8.16
N GLU A 105 -35.92 -9.31 -7.88
CA GLU A 105 -36.23 -9.75 -6.51
C GLU A 105 -34.97 -9.82 -5.63
N GLU A 106 -33.88 -10.34 -6.19
CA GLU A 106 -32.59 -10.44 -5.48
C GLU A 106 -32.01 -9.05 -5.16
N HIS A 107 -32.18 -8.08 -6.07
CA HIS A 107 -31.83 -6.67 -5.81
C HIS A 107 -32.57 -6.12 -4.59
N LYS A 108 -33.88 -6.37 -4.48
CA LYS A 108 -34.69 -5.90 -3.35
C LYS A 108 -34.30 -6.58 -2.04
N ALA A 109 -33.98 -7.87 -2.08
CA ALA A 109 -33.51 -8.61 -0.91
C ALA A 109 -32.16 -8.08 -0.42
N LEU A 110 -31.21 -7.86 -1.34
CA LEU A 110 -29.91 -7.27 -1.05
C LEU A 110 -30.05 -5.88 -0.42
N TRP A 111 -30.90 -5.03 -1.01
CA TRP A 111 -31.18 -3.69 -0.47
C TRP A 111 -31.70 -3.73 0.96
N LYS A 112 -32.63 -4.63 1.26
CA LYS A 112 -33.16 -4.80 2.61
C LYS A 112 -32.06 -5.20 3.60
N LEU A 113 -31.19 -6.14 3.19
CA LEU A 113 -30.06 -6.61 3.99
C LEU A 113 -29.06 -5.48 4.31
N VAL A 114 -28.74 -4.64 3.32
CA VAL A 114 -27.84 -3.49 3.50
C VAL A 114 -28.47 -2.45 4.44
N CYS A 115 -29.77 -2.14 4.27
CA CYS A 115 -30.47 -1.23 5.18
C CYS A 115 -30.48 -1.75 6.64
N ASP A 116 -30.71 -3.04 6.84
CA ASP A 116 -30.71 -3.64 8.17
C ASP A 116 -29.31 -3.59 8.82
N GLN A 117 -28.24 -3.75 8.03
CA GLN A 117 -26.86 -3.59 8.49
C GLN A 117 -26.53 -2.14 8.89
N ASP A 118 -26.91 -1.16 8.08
CA ASP A 118 -26.67 0.26 8.35
C ASP A 118 -27.39 0.77 9.61
N ILE A 119 -28.52 0.15 9.98
CA ILE A 119 -29.25 0.47 11.22
C ILE A 119 -28.55 -0.16 12.45
N SER A 120 -27.76 -1.22 12.25
CA SER A 120 -27.13 -2.00 13.33
C SER A 120 -25.70 -1.57 13.68
N GLY A 121 -25.08 -0.71 12.85
CA GLY A 121 -23.74 -0.13 13.07
C GLY A 121 -23.79 1.24 13.74
#